data_AF-A0A9P0QLW3-F1
#
_entry.id   AF-A0A9P0QLW3-F1
#
_cell.length_a   1.000
_cell.length_b   1.000
_cell.length_c   1.000
_cell.angle_alpha   90.00
_cell.angle_beta   90.00
_cell.angle_gamma   90.00
#
_symmetry.space_group_name_H-M   'P 1'
#
loop_
_entity.id
_entity.type
_entity.pdbx_description
1 polymer ?
#
loop_
_entity_poly.entity_id
_entity_poly.type
_entity_poly.pdbx_seq_one_letter_code
_entity_poly.pdbx_strand_id
1 'polypeptide(L)'
;MTTANISPSTENAPLVATIDQLQGVIENFIELGVLVHDNQGTQQSHTALIHKTNQLIGQLGSLESNTDNEQYPIPIDVLTYIEDGRNPDIYTREFVESTAKSNAKLKGRMQAFAQLRDVLGEKLVQELPRLKDSVEEIKAKTS
;
A
#
# COMPACT_ATOMS: atom_id res chain seq x y z
N MET A 1 1.50 -5.54 13.86
CA MET A 1 2.81 -4.98 14.25
C MET A 1 3.57 -4.66 12.98
N THR A 2 3.41 -3.44 12.47
CA THR A 2 4.23 -2.92 11.37
C THR A 2 5.64 -2.63 11.88
N THR A 3 6.63 -2.66 10.99
CA THR A 3 8.04 -2.37 11.35
C THR A 3 8.49 -0.97 10.91
N ALA A 4 7.65 -0.27 10.15
CA ALA A 4 7.94 1.07 9.66
C ALA A 4 7.67 2.14 10.73
N ASN A 5 8.73 2.78 11.23
CA ASN A 5 8.62 3.99 12.03
C ASN A 5 8.55 5.21 11.10
N ILE A 6 7.48 6.01 11.22
CA ILE A 6 7.35 7.27 10.50
C ILE A 6 8.24 8.29 11.22
N SER A 7 9.34 8.68 10.58
CA SER A 7 10.14 9.81 11.08
C SER A 7 9.43 11.12 10.68
N PRO A 8 9.19 12.06 11.60
CA PRO A 8 8.48 13.29 11.30
C PRO A 8 9.29 14.13 10.30
N SER A 9 8.63 14.49 9.19
CA SER A 9 9.11 15.35 8.12
C SER A 9 8.04 16.39 7.79
N THR A 10 8.42 17.50 7.16
CA THR A 10 7.47 18.56 6.79
C THR A 10 6.35 18.06 5.88
N GLU A 11 6.60 17.01 5.10
CA GLU A 11 5.63 16.42 4.16
C GLU A 11 4.61 15.49 4.84
N ASN A 12 5.01 14.77 5.91
CA ASN A 12 4.13 13.84 6.62
C ASN A 12 3.50 14.41 7.90
N ALA A 13 3.72 15.70 8.18
CA ALA A 13 3.11 16.41 9.30
C ALA A 13 1.60 16.17 9.49
N PRO A 14 0.74 16.22 8.44
CA PRO A 14 -0.70 15.95 8.62
C PRO A 14 -1.00 14.49 9.01
N LEU A 15 -0.19 13.54 8.52
CA LEU A 15 -0.33 12.12 8.88
C LEU A 15 0.07 11.90 10.34
N VAL A 16 1.15 12.54 10.81
CA VAL A 16 1.58 12.47 12.22
C VAL A 16 0.51 13.06 13.14
N ALA A 17 -0.06 14.21 12.80
CA ALA A 17 -1.14 14.82 13.58
C ALA A 17 -2.38 13.91 13.65
N THR A 18 -2.73 13.24 12.54
CA THR A 18 -3.84 12.28 12.51
C THR A 18 -3.56 11.06 13.39
N ILE A 19 -2.32 10.56 13.40
CA ILE A 19 -1.89 9.45 14.27
C ILE A 19 -2.02 9.83 15.75
N ASP A 20 -1.57 11.02 16.13
CA ASP A 20 -1.68 11.51 17.51
C ASP A 20 -3.15 11.63 17.95
N GLN A 21 -4.02 12.14 17.06
CA GLN A 21 -5.47 12.19 17.32
C GLN A 21 -6.08 10.79 17.47
N LEU A 22 -5.72 9.84 16.60
CA LEU A 22 -6.20 8.46 16.67
C LEU A 22 -5.76 7.78 17.97
N GLN A 23 -4.50 7.98 18.39
CA GLN A 23 -4.00 7.46 19.65
C GLN A 23 -4.79 8.04 20.83
N GLY A 24 -5.05 9.35 20.83
CA GLY A 24 -5.87 9.98 21.86
C GLY A 24 -7.30 9.43 21.92
N VAL A 25 -7.90 9.10 20.77
CA VAL A 25 -9.23 8.44 20.71
C VAL A 25 -9.17 7.04 21.33
N ILE A 26 -8.15 6.24 21.00
CA ILE A 26 -7.95 4.89 21.55
C ILE A 26 -7.79 4.95 23.09
N GLU A 27 -6.95 5.85 23.58
CA GLU A 27 -6.76 6.08 25.02
C GLU A 27 -8.08 6.45 25.70
N ASN A 28 -8.86 7.34 25.09
CA ASN A 28 -10.17 7.74 25.63
C ASN A 28 -11.20 6.59 25.62
N PHE A 29 -11.16 5.68 24.65
CA PHE A 29 -11.96 4.46 24.66
C PHE A 29 -11.57 3.51 25.80
N ILE A 30 -10.26 3.36 26.04
CA ILE A 30 -9.75 2.54 27.16
C ILE A 30 -10.21 3.13 28.49
N GLU A 31 -10.04 4.44 28.69
CA GLU A 31 -10.49 5.14 29.90
C GLU A 31 -12.01 5.03 30.09
N LEU A 32 -12.81 5.18 29.03
CA LEU A 32 -14.25 4.98 29.11
C LEU A 32 -14.59 3.54 29.52
N GLY A 33 -13.89 2.54 28.97
CA GLY A 33 -14.05 1.13 29.35
C GLY A 33 -13.81 0.90 30.84
N VAL A 34 -12.77 1.51 31.40
CA VAL A 34 -12.47 1.47 32.84
C VAL A 34 -13.56 2.15 33.66
N LEU A 35 -14.01 3.35 33.25
CA LEU A 35 -15.08 4.08 33.96
C LEU A 35 -16.41 3.31 33.98
N VAL A 36 -16.73 2.58 32.90
CA VAL A 36 -17.92 1.72 32.84
C VAL A 36 -17.75 0.50 33.75
N HIS A 37 -16.56 -0.10 33.76
CA HIS A 37 -16.27 -1.29 34.57
C HIS A 37 -16.31 -0.99 36.08
N ASP A 38 -15.67 0.10 36.51
CA ASP A 38 -15.55 0.50 37.92
C ASP A 38 -16.66 1.47 38.36
N ASN A 39 -17.80 1.46 37.68
CA ASN A 39 -18.88 2.38 37.96
C ASN A 39 -19.51 2.11 39.35
N GLN A 40 -19.24 2.99 40.30
CA GLN A 40 -19.78 2.89 41.68
C GLN A 40 -21.24 3.38 41.82
N GLY A 41 -21.91 3.75 40.73
CA GLY A 41 -23.30 4.24 40.75
C GLY A 41 -23.47 5.60 41.43
N THR A 42 -22.37 6.34 41.63
CA THR A 42 -22.38 7.68 42.23
C THR A 42 -22.74 8.73 41.18
N GLN A 43 -23.33 9.85 41.62
CA GLN A 43 -23.63 11.01 40.74
C GLN A 43 -22.37 11.53 40.02
N GLN A 44 -21.22 11.46 40.68
CA GLN A 44 -19.92 11.84 40.14
C GLN A 44 -19.48 10.90 39.01
N SER A 45 -19.64 9.59 39.20
CA SER A 45 -19.34 8.57 38.18
C SER A 45 -20.20 8.74 36.93
N HIS A 46 -21.51 8.96 37.11
CA HIS A 46 -22.42 9.23 36.00
C HIS A 46 -22.05 10.51 35.23
N THR A 47 -21.70 11.58 35.93
CA THR A 47 -21.28 12.84 35.29
C THR A 47 -19.98 12.67 34.50
N ALA A 48 -19.00 11.94 35.06
CA ALA A 48 -17.73 11.65 34.40
C ALA A 48 -17.94 10.82 33.11
N LEU A 49 -18.82 9.82 33.15
CA LEU A 49 -19.18 9.00 31.99
C LEU A 49 -19.79 9.83 30.84
N ILE A 50 -20.73 10.72 31.16
CA ILE A 50 -21.38 11.59 30.18
C ILE A 50 -20.35 12.52 29.55
N HIS A 51 -19.50 13.15 30.37
CA HIS A 51 -18.44 14.02 29.88
C HIS A 51 -17.49 13.27 28.94
N LYS A 52 -17.05 12.06 29.33
CA LYS A 52 -16.11 11.27 28.52
C LYS A 52 -16.73 10.81 27.19
N THR A 53 -18.00 10.41 27.21
CA THR A 53 -18.75 10.07 25.99
C THR A 53 -18.85 11.27 25.05
N ASN A 54 -19.18 12.46 25.57
CA ASN A 54 -19.26 13.68 24.76
C ASN A 54 -17.90 14.08 24.19
N GLN A 55 -16.82 13.91 24.97
CA GLN A 55 -15.45 14.14 24.50
C GLN A 55 -15.10 13.20 23.34
N LEU A 56 -15.43 11.90 23.44
CA LEU A 56 -15.21 10.93 22.37
C LEU A 56 -15.98 11.28 21.10
N ILE A 57 -17.25 11.65 21.22
CA ILE A 57 -18.07 12.09 20.07
C ILE A 57 -17.42 13.29 19.38
N GLY A 58 -16.98 14.29 20.15
CA GLY A 58 -16.29 15.46 19.62
C GLY A 58 -14.98 15.11 18.90
N GLN A 59 -14.18 14.21 19.47
CA GLN A 59 -12.93 13.76 18.85
C GLN A 59 -13.15 12.96 17.58
N LEU A 60 -14.14 12.07 17.55
CA LEU A 60 -14.49 11.29 16.35
C LEU A 60 -14.94 12.22 15.22
N GLY A 61 -15.77 13.22 15.53
CA GLY A 61 -16.17 14.24 14.55
C GLY A 61 -14.99 15.08 14.05
N SER A 62 -14.04 15.43 14.92
CA SER A 62 -12.83 16.14 14.49
C SER A 62 -11.94 15.29 13.57
N LEU A 63 -11.87 13.98 13.83
CA LEU A 63 -11.08 13.04 13.02
C LEU A 63 -11.66 12.88 11.62
N GLU A 64 -12.99 12.83 11.49
CA GLU A 64 -13.70 12.77 10.20
C GLU A 64 -13.47 14.03 9.36
N SER A 65 -13.38 15.20 10.01
CA SER A 65 -13.23 16.48 9.31
C SER A 65 -11.83 16.73 8.71
N ASN A 66 -10.84 15.88 9.01
CA ASN A 66 -9.48 16.02 8.47
C ASN A 66 -9.40 15.50 7.02
N THR A 67 -9.62 16.39 6.04
CA THR A 67 -9.54 16.09 4.60
C THR A 67 -8.11 16.00 4.06
N ASP A 68 -7.10 16.45 4.82
CA ASP A 68 -5.69 16.51 4.37
C ASP A 68 -5.10 15.11 4.06
N ASN A 69 -5.77 14.05 4.51
CA ASN A 69 -5.37 12.66 4.27
C ASN A 69 -5.80 12.12 2.89
N GLU A 70 -6.69 12.81 2.17
CA GLU A 70 -7.14 12.40 0.82
C GLU A 70 -6.00 12.39 -0.22
N GLN A 71 -4.90 13.10 0.06
CA GLN A 71 -3.70 13.10 -0.77
C GLN A 71 -3.01 11.72 -0.85
N TYR A 72 -3.32 10.80 0.08
CA TYR A 72 -2.65 9.50 0.21
C TYR A 72 -3.62 8.35 -0.13
N PRO A 73 -3.75 7.97 -1.41
CA PRO A 73 -4.61 6.85 -1.79
C PRO A 73 -4.03 5.52 -1.28
N ILE A 74 -4.91 4.69 -0.71
CA ILE A 74 -4.55 3.37 -0.18
C ILE A 74 -5.15 2.29 -1.10
N PRO A 75 -4.34 1.31 -1.57
CA PRO A 75 -4.87 0.18 -2.34
C PRO A 75 -5.90 -0.61 -1.54
N ILE A 76 -7.00 -1.03 -2.18
CA ILE A 76 -8.06 -1.80 -1.52
C ILE A 76 -7.55 -3.12 -0.93
N ASP A 77 -6.56 -3.73 -1.57
CA ASP A 77 -5.95 -4.98 -1.09
C ASP A 77 -5.31 -4.80 0.30
N VAL A 78 -4.75 -3.61 0.59
CA VAL A 78 -4.17 -3.30 1.91
C VAL A 78 -5.26 -3.26 2.98
N LEU A 79 -6.47 -2.81 2.65
CA LEU A 79 -7.61 -2.82 3.58
C LEU A 79 -7.96 -4.26 3.98
N THR A 80 -8.03 -5.18 3.02
CA THR A 80 -8.28 -6.61 3.28
C THR A 80 -7.22 -7.20 4.24
N TYR A 81 -5.96 -6.81 4.09
CA TYR A 81 -4.89 -7.25 5.01
C TYR A 81 -5.15 -6.79 6.44
N ILE A 82 -5.61 -5.55 6.63
CA ILE A 82 -5.93 -4.99 7.95
C ILE A 82 -7.16 -5.70 8.54
N GLU A 83 -8.21 -5.92 7.76
CA GLU A 83 -9.43 -6.63 8.18
C GLU A 83 -9.12 -8.07 8.64
N ASP A 84 -8.21 -8.75 7.95
CA ASP A 84 -7.74 -10.10 8.31
C ASP A 84 -6.74 -10.12 9.48
N GLY A 85 -6.36 -8.95 10.02
CA GLY A 85 -5.36 -8.81 11.09
C GLY A 85 -3.93 -9.12 10.63
N ARG A 86 -3.66 -9.11 9.32
CA ARG A 86 -2.33 -9.31 8.73
C ARG A 86 -1.54 -8.01 8.73
N ASN A 87 -0.21 -8.12 8.76
CA ASN A 87 0.66 -6.96 8.66
C ASN A 87 0.61 -6.41 7.21
N PRO A 88 0.20 -5.13 6.98
CA PRO A 88 0.19 -4.55 5.64
C PRO A 88 1.57 -4.46 4.98
N ASP A 89 2.67 -4.48 5.75
CA ASP A 89 4.04 -4.51 5.19
C ASP A 89 4.27 -5.75 4.29
N ILE A 90 3.53 -6.85 4.55
CA ILE A 90 3.59 -8.07 3.75
C ILE A 90 3.08 -7.80 2.33
N TYR A 91 2.00 -7.02 2.18
CA TYR A 91 1.48 -6.64 0.87
C TYR A 91 2.55 -5.90 0.05
N THR A 92 3.20 -4.90 0.65
CA THR A 92 4.26 -4.14 -0.01
C THR A 92 5.42 -5.05 -0.44
N ARG A 93 5.84 -5.98 0.42
CA ARG A 93 6.87 -6.96 0.10
C ARG A 93 6.46 -7.85 -1.07
N GLU A 94 5.28 -8.45 -1.01
CA GLU A 94 4.76 -9.33 -2.07
C GLU A 94 4.60 -8.59 -3.40
N PHE A 95 4.17 -7.34 -3.36
CA PHE A 95 4.05 -6.48 -4.53
C PHE A 95 5.42 -6.27 -5.18
N VAL A 96 6.43 -5.85 -4.42
CA VAL A 96 7.79 -5.65 -4.93
C VAL A 96 8.37 -6.95 -5.50
N GLU A 97 8.22 -8.06 -4.80
CA GLU A 97 8.68 -9.38 -5.25
C GLU A 97 7.99 -9.82 -6.55
N SER A 98 6.67 -9.64 -6.64
CA SER A 98 5.88 -9.96 -7.82
C SER A 98 6.28 -9.11 -9.03
N THR A 99 6.47 -7.79 -8.83
CA THR A 99 6.93 -6.87 -9.87
C THR A 99 8.33 -7.24 -10.36
N ALA A 100 9.26 -7.53 -9.46
CA ALA A 100 10.61 -7.95 -9.81
C ALA A 100 10.60 -9.25 -10.63
N LYS A 101 9.82 -10.24 -10.19
CA LYS A 101 9.65 -11.52 -10.89
C LYS A 101 9.02 -11.33 -12.27
N SER A 102 7.99 -10.48 -12.38
CA SER A 102 7.33 -10.16 -13.65
C SER A 102 8.30 -9.47 -14.62
N ASN A 103 9.07 -8.49 -14.14
CA ASN A 103 10.09 -7.81 -14.94
C ASN A 103 11.16 -8.79 -15.45
N ALA A 104 11.72 -9.62 -14.58
CA ALA A 104 12.70 -10.64 -14.98
C ALA A 104 12.13 -11.61 -16.04
N LYS A 105 10.87 -12.04 -15.86
CA LYS A 105 10.17 -12.90 -16.83
C LYS A 105 9.97 -12.21 -18.18
N LEU A 106 9.56 -10.93 -18.18
CA LEU A 106 9.38 -10.15 -19.41
C LEU A 106 10.72 -9.96 -20.14
N LYS A 107 11.78 -9.61 -19.40
CA LYS A 107 13.14 -9.51 -19.95
C LYS A 107 13.59 -10.83 -20.59
N GLY A 108 13.39 -11.96 -19.90
CA GLY A 108 13.70 -13.28 -20.44
C GLY A 108 12.92 -13.61 -21.71
N ARG A 109 11.63 -13.25 -21.77
CA ARG A 109 10.82 -13.40 -22.99
C ARG A 109 11.34 -12.55 -24.14
N MET A 110 11.68 -11.28 -23.89
CA MET A 110 12.25 -10.40 -24.91
C MET A 110 13.56 -10.96 -25.47
N GLN A 111 14.44 -11.46 -24.60
CA GLN A 111 15.69 -12.09 -25.01
C GLN A 111 15.46 -13.36 -25.83
N ALA A 112 14.52 -14.22 -25.42
CA ALA A 112 14.19 -15.42 -26.16
C ALA A 112 13.60 -15.11 -27.56
N PHE A 113 12.74 -14.09 -27.67
CA PHE A 113 12.23 -13.66 -28.98
C PHE A 113 13.31 -13.05 -29.87
N ALA A 114 14.25 -12.28 -29.31
CA ALA A 114 15.40 -11.77 -30.05
C ALA A 114 16.28 -12.92 -30.57
N GLN A 115 16.57 -13.92 -29.73
CA GLN A 115 17.30 -15.12 -30.14
C GLN A 115 16.56 -15.91 -31.24
N LEU A 116 15.25 -16.10 -31.11
CA LEU A 116 14.44 -16.76 -32.13
C LEU A 116 14.49 -16.00 -33.46
N ARG A 117 14.32 -14.67 -33.44
CA ARG A 117 14.46 -13.80 -34.62
C ARG A 117 15.82 -13.99 -35.28
N ASP A 118 16.88 -14.04 -34.48
CA ASP A 118 18.24 -14.11 -35.00
C ASP A 118 18.54 -15.47 -35.66
N VAL A 119 18.23 -16.56 -34.97
CA VAL A 119 18.43 -17.94 -35.47
C VAL A 119 17.53 -18.23 -36.68
N LEU A 120 16.26 -17.84 -36.63
CA LEU A 120 15.33 -18.05 -37.75
C LEU A 120 15.76 -17.24 -38.97
N GLY A 121 16.18 -15.98 -38.76
CA GLY A 121 16.71 -15.13 -39.82
C GLY A 121 17.95 -15.74 -40.47
N GLU A 122 18.89 -16.26 -39.69
CA GLU A 122 20.09 -16.94 -40.22
C GLU A 122 19.72 -18.19 -41.04
N LYS A 123 18.80 -19.02 -40.55
CA LYS A 123 18.35 -20.22 -41.26
C LYS A 123 17.62 -19.90 -42.55
N LEU A 124 16.79 -18.86 -42.56
CA LEU A 124 16.13 -18.39 -43.78
C LEU A 124 17.14 -17.91 -44.84
N VAL A 125 18.19 -17.20 -44.45
CA VAL A 125 19.23 -16.75 -45.39
C VAL A 125 20.05 -17.91 -45.93
N GLN A 126 20.32 -18.94 -45.11
CA GLN A 126 21.01 -20.16 -45.54
C GLN A 126 20.23 -20.92 -46.63
N GLU A 127 18.93 -21.14 -46.44
CA GLU A 127 18.09 -21.91 -47.37
C GLU A 127 17.58 -21.07 -48.55
N LEU A 128 17.37 -19.76 -48.35
CA LEU A 128 16.79 -18.84 -49.35
C LEU A 128 17.64 -17.56 -49.46
N PRO A 129 18.77 -17.59 -50.18
CA PRO A 129 19.71 -16.46 -50.25
C PRO A 129 19.11 -15.15 -50.80
N ARG A 130 18.04 -15.25 -51.61
CA ARG A 130 17.34 -14.07 -52.19
C ARG A 130 16.62 -13.21 -51.16
N LEU A 131 16.34 -13.75 -49.96
CA LEU A 131 15.59 -13.04 -48.90
C LEU A 131 16.49 -12.27 -47.93
N LYS A 132 17.81 -12.28 -48.14
CA LYS A 132 18.79 -11.69 -47.21
C LYS A 132 18.49 -10.23 -46.87
N ASP A 133 18.27 -9.39 -47.88
CA ASP A 133 18.06 -7.95 -47.70
C ASP A 133 16.78 -7.68 -46.89
N SER A 134 15.71 -8.45 -47.14
CA SER A 134 14.45 -8.33 -46.38
C SER A 134 14.58 -8.78 -44.92
N VAL A 135 15.37 -9.82 -44.64
CA VAL A 135 15.62 -10.29 -43.26
C VAL A 135 16.45 -9.27 -42.49
N GLU A 136 17.46 -8.67 -43.10
CA GLU A 136 18.28 -7.62 -42.49
C GLU A 136 17.46 -6.35 -42.21
N GLU A 137 16.56 -5.95 -43.12
CA GLU A 137 15.64 -4.83 -42.91
C GLU A 137 14.70 -5.07 -41.71
N ILE A 138 14.12 -6.27 -41.61
CA ILE A 138 13.23 -6.64 -40.48
C ILE A 138 13.99 -6.63 -39.15
N LYS A 139 15.22 -7.14 -39.13
CA LYS A 139 16.09 -7.10 -37.93
C LYS A 139 16.37 -5.66 -37.51
N ALA A 140 16.70 -4.77 -38.45
CA ALA A 140 16.95 -3.36 -38.15
C ALA A 140 15.71 -2.63 -37.60
N LYS A 141 14.51 -2.96 -38.10
CA LYS A 141 13.24 -2.38 -37.62
C LYS A 141 12.79 -2.90 -36.26
N THR A 142 13.27 -4.08 -35.85
CA THR A 142 12.83 -4.79 -34.65
C THR A 142 13.95 -4.87 -33.60
N SER A 143 14.95 -3.99 -33.67
CA SER A 143 16.03 -3.86 -32.70
C SER A 143 15.80 -2.70 -31.75
#